data_AF-A0A9P5ZK22-F1
#
_entry.id   AF-A0A9P5ZK22-F1
#
_cell.length_a   1.000
_cell.length_b   1.000
_cell.length_c   1.000
_cell.angle_alpha   90.00
_cell.angle_beta   90.00
_cell.angle_gamma   90.00
#
_symmetry.space_group_name_H-M   'P 1'
#
loop_
_entity.id
_entity.type
_entity.pdbx_description
1 polymer ?
#
loop_
_entity_poly.entity_id
_entity_poly.type
_entity_poly.pdbx_seq_one_letter_code
_entity_poly.pdbx_strand_id
1 'polypeptide(L)'
;MALHFGPFLRRFGPTHSWRCFPFERYNGIIQKIPTNNRYSEREKTMFTRFCMMQNLRGLFHDRRLPEALDDVILDYNRIFRADIRGTFLADNMSFMEDFSKEEESVTWSPADMMRLPTPIYRLLREWISKDPSSSLAVVSQAAYKRDQISRLGQRFQPSSSRWSANSHILFDATQTTRHPSAGRIEKIFSHTRMTKDGREKTQTFVLLKQYSPLPDGMPDPYHEFPIAGGRLFLDNFLPSPVLISIDQVVCHFAHCKREIDKHKCVLALPLDRN
;
A
#
# COMPACT_ATOMS: atom_id res chain seq x y z
N MET A 1 23.12 14.84 -11.44
CA MET A 1 21.75 14.78 -12.01
C MET A 1 21.76 14.17 -13.42
N ALA A 2 22.16 12.89 -13.58
CA ALA A 2 22.19 12.25 -14.91
C ALA A 2 21.97 10.72 -14.90
N LEU A 3 21.72 10.10 -13.73
CA LEU A 3 21.76 8.64 -13.59
C LEU A 3 20.44 7.92 -13.93
N HIS A 4 19.37 8.65 -14.30
CA HIS A 4 18.06 8.03 -14.57
C HIS A 4 17.67 8.01 -16.06
N PHE A 5 18.54 8.42 -16.99
CA PHE A 5 18.18 8.51 -18.40
C PHE A 5 17.87 7.14 -19.04
N GLY A 6 18.55 6.07 -18.60
CA GLY A 6 18.36 4.71 -19.12
C GLY A 6 16.94 4.15 -18.94
N PRO A 7 16.36 4.18 -17.72
CA PRO A 7 14.97 3.79 -17.49
C PRO A 7 13.96 4.62 -18.29
N PHE A 8 14.19 5.93 -18.46
CA PHE A 8 13.31 6.80 -19.24
C PHE A 8 13.35 6.47 -20.74
N LEU A 9 14.52 6.20 -21.30
CA LEU A 9 14.68 5.83 -22.71
C LEU A 9 13.96 4.53 -23.07
N ARG A 10 13.90 3.55 -22.15
CA ARG A 10 13.22 2.27 -22.38
C ARG A 10 11.70 2.34 -22.31
N ARG A 11 11.13 3.44 -21.78
CA ARG A 11 9.68 3.67 -21.64
C ARG A 11 9.15 4.72 -22.65
N PHE A 12 9.91 5.07 -23.68
CA PHE A 12 9.46 5.93 -24.77
C PHE A 12 8.38 5.23 -25.62
N GLY A 13 7.14 5.29 -25.14
CA GLY A 13 5.93 4.99 -25.92
C GLY A 13 5.37 6.22 -26.63
N PRO A 14 4.17 6.11 -27.25
CA PRO A 14 3.53 7.20 -27.98
C PRO A 14 3.51 8.49 -27.16
N THR A 15 4.14 9.53 -27.70
CA THR A 15 4.47 10.77 -27.02
C THR A 15 3.25 11.46 -26.40
N HIS A 16 2.06 11.25 -26.96
CA HIS A 16 0.82 11.87 -26.51
C HIS A 16 0.34 11.36 -25.14
N SER A 17 0.50 10.06 -24.84
CA SER A 17 0.05 9.46 -23.57
C SER A 17 0.94 9.85 -22.38
N TRP A 18 2.22 10.12 -22.64
CA TRP A 18 3.19 10.57 -21.63
C TRP A 18 3.27 12.09 -21.50
N ARG A 19 2.91 12.88 -22.52
CA ARG A 19 2.98 14.34 -22.40
C ARG A 19 1.76 14.89 -21.65
N CYS A 20 0.54 14.67 -22.13
CA CYS A 20 -0.58 15.44 -21.59
C CYS A 20 -0.88 15.14 -20.12
N PHE A 21 -0.97 13.86 -19.74
CA PHE A 21 -1.45 13.51 -18.40
C PHE A 21 -0.44 13.80 -17.27
N PRO A 22 0.87 13.52 -17.42
CA PRO A 22 1.88 14.00 -16.49
C PRO A 22 1.98 15.53 -16.45
N PHE A 23 2.00 16.23 -17.59
CA PHE A 23 2.09 17.70 -17.58
C PHE A 23 0.86 18.38 -16.98
N GLU A 24 -0.36 17.89 -17.24
CA GLU A 24 -1.57 18.40 -16.59
C GLU A 24 -1.55 18.19 -15.08
N ARG A 25 -1.10 17.01 -14.64
CA ARG A 25 -0.88 16.74 -13.22
C ARG A 25 0.17 17.67 -12.62
N TYR A 26 1.32 17.85 -13.27
CA TYR A 26 2.39 18.73 -12.80
C TYR A 26 1.93 20.18 -12.77
N ASN A 27 1.19 20.65 -13.78
CA ASN A 27 0.61 21.98 -13.81
C ASN A 27 -0.37 22.16 -12.64
N GLY A 28 -1.24 21.20 -12.37
CA GLY A 28 -2.15 21.23 -11.23
C GLY A 28 -1.44 21.25 -9.88
N ILE A 29 -0.29 20.57 -9.74
CA ILE A 29 0.54 20.59 -8.52
C ILE A 29 1.24 21.95 -8.39
N ILE A 30 1.90 22.42 -9.45
CA ILE A 30 2.65 23.68 -9.48
C ILE A 30 1.73 24.87 -9.19
N GLN A 31 0.50 24.86 -9.69
CA GLN A 31 -0.50 25.90 -9.43
C GLN A 31 -0.94 25.98 -7.95
N LYS A 32 -0.83 24.88 -7.19
CA LYS A 32 -1.16 24.84 -5.76
C LYS A 32 -0.02 25.28 -4.86
N ILE A 33 1.19 25.42 -5.40
CA ILE A 33 2.35 25.90 -4.63
C ILE A 33 2.13 27.39 -4.35
N PRO A 34 2.15 27.84 -3.08
CA PRO A 34 2.03 29.24 -2.76
C PRO A 34 3.22 29.99 -3.39
N THR A 35 2.94 30.83 -4.38
CA THR A 35 3.94 31.67 -5.04
C THR A 35 3.85 33.11 -4.54
N ASN A 36 4.95 33.85 -4.66
CA ASN A 36 4.98 35.29 -4.39
C ASN A 36 4.30 36.13 -5.50
N ASN A 37 3.59 35.50 -6.45
CA ASN A 37 2.96 36.10 -7.63
C ASN A 37 3.89 36.93 -8.52
N ARG A 38 5.21 36.83 -8.36
CA ARG A 38 6.20 37.48 -9.23
C ARG A 38 6.75 36.46 -10.21
N TYR A 39 6.24 36.50 -11.44
CA TYR A 39 6.51 35.48 -12.45
C TYR A 39 8.01 35.17 -12.64
N SER A 40 8.86 36.19 -12.71
CA SER A 40 10.31 36.07 -12.89
C SER A 40 11.09 35.58 -11.66
N GLU A 41 10.44 35.44 -10.51
CA GLU A 41 11.06 35.02 -9.25
C GLU A 41 10.53 33.66 -8.75
N ARG A 42 9.63 33.01 -9.50
CA ARG A 42 8.96 31.77 -9.05
C ARG A 42 9.94 30.62 -8.91
N GLU A 43 10.80 30.43 -9.90
CA GLU A 43 11.81 29.37 -9.94
C GLU A 43 12.79 29.55 -8.77
N LYS A 44 13.27 30.78 -8.57
CA LYS A 44 14.15 31.14 -7.45
C LYS A 44 13.48 30.87 -6.10
N THR A 45 12.21 31.26 -5.96
CA THR A 45 11.44 31.06 -4.73
C THR A 45 11.25 29.57 -4.45
N MET A 46 10.84 28.79 -5.46
CA MET A 46 10.68 27.33 -5.33
C MET A 46 11.99 26.65 -4.95
N PHE A 47 13.09 26.99 -5.64
CA PHE A 47 14.39 26.42 -5.35
C PHE A 47 14.89 26.78 -3.94
N THR A 48 14.72 28.04 -3.54
CA THR A 48 15.08 28.50 -2.19
C THR A 48 14.29 27.75 -1.12
N ARG A 49 12.97 27.64 -1.30
CA ARG A 49 12.09 26.89 -0.37
C ARG A 49 12.46 25.41 -0.31
N PHE A 50 12.79 24.80 -1.45
CA PHE A 50 13.26 23.42 -1.51
C PHE A 50 14.55 23.24 -0.69
N CYS A 51 15.56 24.09 -0.90
CA CYS A 51 16.82 24.03 -0.14
C CYS A 51 16.59 24.25 1.36
N MET A 52 15.77 25.21 1.75
CA MET A 52 15.41 25.44 3.15
C MET A 52 14.78 24.19 3.78
N MET A 53 13.87 23.52 3.05
CA MET A 53 13.21 22.30 3.51
C MET A 53 14.20 21.14 3.68
N GLN A 54 15.16 20.97 2.77
CA GLN A 54 16.19 19.93 2.90
C GLN A 54 17.12 20.19 4.09
N ASN A 55 17.52 21.45 4.30
CA ASN A 55 18.33 21.81 5.45
C ASN A 55 17.58 21.55 6.77
N LEU A 56 16.30 21.90 6.83
CA LEU A 56 15.44 21.64 7.99
C LEU A 56 15.31 20.14 8.27
N ARG A 57 15.15 19.32 7.22
CA ARG A 57 15.13 17.86 7.34
C ARG A 57 16.46 17.29 7.83
N GLY A 58 17.58 17.82 7.33
CA GLY A 58 18.91 17.45 7.80
C GLY A 58 19.09 17.76 9.29
N LEU A 59 18.63 18.93 9.73
CA LEU A 59 18.61 19.31 11.15
C LEU A 59 17.77 18.35 11.98
N PHE A 60 16.54 18.02 11.56
CA PHE A 60 15.66 17.10 12.30
C PHE A 60 16.14 15.65 12.34
N HIS A 61 17.07 15.26 11.46
CA HIS A 61 17.68 13.94 11.48
C HIS A 61 18.90 13.88 12.42
N ASP A 62 19.50 15.02 12.76
CA ASP A 62 20.65 15.06 13.68
C ASP A 62 20.17 14.93 15.14
N ARG A 63 20.79 14.02 15.90
CA ARG A 63 20.43 13.69 17.30
C ARG A 63 20.89 14.75 18.32
N ARG A 64 21.25 15.95 17.85
CA ARG A 64 21.85 17.01 18.66
C ARG A 64 20.92 18.20 18.89
N LEU A 65 19.66 18.10 18.45
CA LEU A 65 18.69 19.15 18.72
C LEU A 65 18.27 19.15 20.20
N PRO A 66 18.00 20.33 20.80
CA PRO A 66 17.45 20.41 22.15
C PRO A 66 16.09 19.71 22.26
N GLU A 67 15.85 19.00 23.37
CA GLU A 67 14.59 18.27 23.66
C GLU A 67 13.33 19.16 23.54
N ALA A 68 13.46 20.47 23.79
CA ALA A 68 12.37 21.44 23.63
C ALA A 68 11.80 21.52 22.19
N LEU A 69 12.52 20.99 21.19
CA LEU A 69 12.07 20.95 19.79
C LEU A 69 11.43 19.62 19.40
N ASP A 70 11.40 18.62 20.29
CA ASP A 70 10.85 17.29 19.96
C ASP A 70 9.37 17.37 19.57
N ASP A 71 8.57 18.16 20.27
CA ASP A 71 7.16 18.38 19.94
C ASP A 71 6.99 18.99 18.54
N VAL A 72 7.87 19.92 18.17
CA VAL A 72 7.86 20.56 16.85
C VAL A 72 8.28 19.58 15.75
N ILE A 73 9.26 18.71 16.03
CA ILE A 73 9.70 17.65 15.11
C ILE A 73 8.59 16.62 14.91
N LEU A 74 7.90 16.22 15.99
CA LEU A 74 6.75 15.32 15.94
C LEU A 74 5.61 15.92 15.13
N ASP A 75 5.28 17.19 15.37
CA ASP A 75 4.25 17.91 14.62
C ASP A 75 4.61 18.09 13.15
N TYR A 76 5.85 18.47 12.87
CA TYR A 76 6.36 18.57 11.51
C TYR A 76 6.30 17.23 10.79
N ASN A 77 6.75 16.14 11.42
CA ASN A 77 6.69 14.81 10.83
C ASN A 77 5.24 14.38 10.62
N ARG A 78 4.34 14.66 11.58
CA ARG A 78 2.91 14.41 11.44
C ARG A 78 2.29 15.18 10.28
N ILE A 79 2.61 16.46 10.09
CA ILE A 79 2.01 17.30 9.04
C ILE A 79 2.62 17.00 7.67
N PHE A 80 3.95 16.85 7.58
CA PHE A 80 4.68 16.80 6.32
C PHE A 80 5.16 15.40 5.91
N ARG A 81 5.08 14.38 6.78
CA ARG A 81 5.26 12.96 6.38
C ARG A 81 3.93 12.22 6.18
N ALA A 82 2.82 12.65 6.77
CA ALA A 82 1.53 11.95 6.63
C ALA A 82 0.90 12.04 5.23
N ASP A 83 1.33 13.00 4.41
CA ASP A 83 0.84 13.12 3.03
C ASP A 83 1.98 13.41 2.04
N ILE A 84 2.81 12.38 1.83
CA ILE A 84 3.84 12.37 0.78
C ILE A 84 3.26 12.03 -0.62
N ARG A 85 1.96 11.74 -0.72
CA ARG A 85 1.30 11.34 -1.97
C ARG A 85 1.42 12.44 -3.03
N GLY A 86 2.00 12.10 -4.19
CA GLY A 86 2.11 13.01 -5.33
C GLY A 86 3.15 14.13 -5.19
N THR A 87 4.08 14.01 -4.23
CA THR A 87 5.23 14.92 -4.12
C THR A 87 6.42 14.38 -4.92
N PHE A 88 7.19 15.29 -5.53
CA PHE A 88 8.41 15.00 -6.31
C PHE A 88 9.43 14.09 -5.59
N LEU A 89 9.44 14.15 -4.25
CA LEU A 89 10.32 13.34 -3.40
C LEU A 89 9.81 11.92 -3.20
N ALA A 90 8.50 11.70 -3.04
CA ALA A 90 7.95 10.35 -2.88
C ALA A 90 8.09 9.52 -4.17
N ASP A 91 7.85 10.15 -5.33
CA ASP A 91 7.96 9.49 -6.64
C ASP A 91 9.43 9.20 -7.02
N ASN A 92 10.40 9.99 -6.54
CA ASN A 92 11.83 9.74 -6.79
C ASN A 92 12.49 8.84 -5.73
N MET A 93 12.03 8.88 -4.47
CA MET A 93 12.63 8.12 -3.37
C MET A 93 11.98 6.74 -3.15
N SER A 94 10.86 6.43 -3.82
CA SER A 94 10.31 5.07 -3.89
C SER A 94 11.28 4.03 -4.46
N PHE A 95 12.35 4.48 -5.15
CA PHE A 95 13.41 3.65 -5.71
C PHE A 95 14.65 3.50 -4.81
N MET A 96 14.73 4.18 -3.66
CA MET A 96 15.85 4.07 -2.73
C MET A 96 15.47 3.11 -1.59
N GLU A 97 16.19 1.99 -1.46
CA GLU A 97 15.98 0.94 -0.44
C GLU A 97 15.93 1.49 1.01
N ASP A 98 16.54 2.64 1.28
CA ASP A 98 16.53 3.33 2.59
C ASP A 98 15.16 3.88 3.01
N PHE A 99 14.18 3.98 2.10
CA PHE A 99 12.77 4.27 2.42
C PHE A 99 11.93 2.99 2.46
N SER A 100 12.53 1.90 2.93
CA SER A 100 11.88 0.62 3.14
C SER A 100 10.59 0.77 3.95
N LYS A 101 9.49 0.20 3.42
CA LYS A 101 8.22 -0.12 4.08
C LYS A 101 7.99 0.62 5.39
N GLU A 102 7.30 1.77 5.32
CA GLU A 102 6.84 2.50 6.51
C GLU A 102 6.32 1.52 7.56
N GLU A 103 6.90 1.57 8.76
CA GLU A 103 6.45 0.78 9.90
C GLU A 103 4.96 1.07 10.15
N GLU A 104 4.20 -0.01 10.37
CA GLU A 104 2.77 0.07 10.64
C GLU A 104 2.50 1.03 11.80
N SER A 105 1.62 2.03 11.61
CA SER A 105 1.18 2.86 12.73
C SER A 105 0.32 2.02 13.69
N VAL A 106 0.82 1.87 14.91
CA VAL A 106 0.09 1.25 16.02
C VAL A 106 -1.06 2.19 16.39
N THR A 107 -2.27 1.87 15.91
CA THR A 107 -3.48 2.65 16.24
C THR A 107 -4.50 1.86 17.06
N TRP A 108 -4.08 0.73 17.65
CA TRP A 108 -4.93 -0.13 18.48
C TRP A 108 -4.62 0.04 19.96
N SER A 109 -5.64 -0.19 20.78
CA SER A 109 -5.62 -0.06 22.24
C SER A 109 -6.02 -1.39 22.91
N PRO A 110 -5.80 -1.57 24.23
CA PRO A 110 -6.28 -2.74 24.95
C PRO A 110 -7.79 -2.96 24.85
N ALA A 111 -8.57 -1.89 24.63
CA ALA A 111 -10.02 -1.97 24.44
C ALA A 111 -10.43 -2.63 23.11
N ASP A 112 -9.52 -2.68 22.13
CA ASP A 112 -9.75 -3.31 20.83
C ASP A 112 -9.49 -4.82 20.85
N MET A 113 -9.13 -5.37 22.02
CA MET A 113 -8.92 -6.80 22.18
C MET A 113 -10.24 -7.56 21.94
N MET A 114 -10.18 -8.51 21.01
CA MET A 114 -11.27 -9.38 20.66
C MET A 114 -10.83 -10.83 20.67
N ARG A 115 -11.78 -11.73 20.92
CA ARG A 115 -11.58 -13.16 20.73
C ARG A 115 -11.87 -13.52 19.27
N LEU A 116 -10.89 -14.12 18.60
CA LEU A 116 -11.05 -14.58 17.23
C LEU A 116 -12.08 -15.72 17.16
N PRO A 117 -13.06 -15.65 16.24
CA PRO A 117 -13.95 -16.76 15.95
C PRO A 117 -13.18 -18.02 15.56
N THR A 118 -13.66 -19.19 15.99
CA THR A 118 -13.08 -20.52 15.71
C THR A 118 -12.63 -20.72 14.25
N PRO A 119 -13.42 -20.40 13.21
CA PRO A 119 -12.97 -20.59 11.82
C PRO A 119 -11.76 -19.71 11.47
N ILE A 120 -11.71 -18.46 11.94
CA ILE A 120 -10.59 -17.54 11.67
C ILE A 120 -9.35 -17.98 12.46
N TYR A 121 -9.54 -18.44 13.69
CA TYR A 121 -8.45 -18.95 14.51
C TYR A 121 -7.78 -20.19 13.90
N ARG A 122 -8.55 -21.10 13.26
CA ARG A 122 -7.99 -22.25 12.53
C ARG A 122 -7.09 -21.79 11.38
N LEU A 123 -7.57 -20.86 10.56
CA LEU A 123 -6.77 -20.28 9.47
C LEU A 123 -5.50 -19.60 9.98
N LEU A 124 -5.57 -18.92 11.13
CA LEU A 124 -4.40 -18.31 11.76
C LEU A 124 -3.38 -19.36 12.19
N ARG A 125 -3.82 -20.45 12.83
CA ARG A 125 -2.92 -21.57 13.22
C ARG A 125 -2.29 -22.24 12.00
N GLU A 126 -3.05 -22.47 10.95
CA GLU A 126 -2.55 -23.03 9.69
C GLU A 126 -1.51 -22.10 9.06
N TRP A 127 -1.75 -20.79 9.03
CA TRP A 127 -0.79 -19.82 8.52
C TRP A 127 0.50 -19.81 9.36
N ILE A 128 0.37 -19.76 10.69
CA ILE A 128 1.51 -19.77 11.62
C ILE A 128 2.31 -21.07 11.53
N SER A 129 1.65 -22.21 11.27
CA SER A 129 2.34 -23.50 11.11
C SER A 129 3.31 -23.53 9.92
N LYS A 130 3.08 -22.68 8.92
CA LYS A 130 3.95 -22.52 7.74
C LYS A 130 5.11 -21.56 7.99
N ASP A 131 5.05 -20.74 9.06
CA ASP A 131 6.11 -19.81 9.42
C ASP A 131 7.19 -20.52 10.25
N PRO A 132 8.41 -20.73 9.73
CA PRO A 132 9.47 -21.48 10.42
C PRO A 132 9.93 -20.84 11.73
N SER A 133 9.72 -19.52 11.88
CA SER A 133 10.13 -18.73 13.05
C SER A 133 9.14 -18.80 14.23
N SER A 134 7.94 -19.33 14.01
CA SER A 134 6.85 -19.27 14.99
C SER A 134 6.69 -20.56 15.80
N SER A 135 6.35 -20.42 17.09
CA SER A 135 5.99 -21.56 17.95
C SER A 135 4.48 -21.79 17.93
N LEU A 136 4.05 -23.02 17.64
CA LEU A 136 2.63 -23.40 17.65
C LEU A 136 2.07 -23.61 19.07
N ALA A 137 2.94 -23.74 20.07
CA ALA A 137 2.53 -24.09 21.44
C ALA A 137 1.78 -22.95 22.16
N VAL A 138 1.90 -21.69 21.71
CA VAL A 138 1.41 -20.50 22.43
C VAL A 138 0.63 -19.55 21.51
N VAL A 139 -0.21 -20.08 20.62
CA VAL A 139 -1.07 -19.24 19.76
C VAL A 139 -2.39 -18.95 20.46
N SER A 140 -2.50 -17.77 21.08
CA SER A 140 -3.73 -17.29 21.72
C SER A 140 -4.85 -17.03 20.71
N GLN A 141 -6.11 -17.17 21.15
CA GLN A 141 -7.29 -16.71 20.39
C GLN A 141 -7.52 -15.20 20.52
N ALA A 142 -6.81 -14.51 21.41
CA ALA A 142 -6.90 -13.06 21.55
C ALA A 142 -6.18 -12.36 20.39
N ALA A 143 -6.82 -11.36 19.81
CA ALA A 143 -6.27 -10.50 18.78
C ALA A 143 -6.82 -9.08 18.94
N TYR A 144 -6.18 -8.09 18.34
CA TYR A 144 -6.65 -6.71 18.33
C TYR A 144 -7.39 -6.44 17.03
N LYS A 145 -8.66 -6.02 17.13
CA LYS A 145 -9.44 -5.62 15.96
C LYS A 145 -8.83 -4.36 15.34
N ARG A 146 -8.78 -4.31 14.00
CA ARG A 146 -8.31 -3.13 13.25
C ARG A 146 -9.41 -2.69 12.29
N ASP A 147 -9.97 -1.50 12.51
CA ASP A 147 -10.96 -0.90 11.58
C ASP A 147 -10.28 -0.25 10.36
N GLN A 148 -8.98 -0.07 10.45
CA GLN A 148 -8.12 0.49 9.41
C GLN A 148 -6.66 0.12 9.69
N ILE A 149 -5.89 0.00 8.63
CA ILE A 149 -4.43 0.04 8.67
C ILE A 149 -3.90 1.02 7.62
N SER A 150 -2.83 1.74 7.96
CA SER A 150 -2.08 2.56 7.01
C SER A 150 -0.71 1.92 6.78
N ARG A 151 -0.35 1.66 5.52
CA ARG A 151 0.93 1.06 5.11
C ARG A 151 1.35 1.65 3.77
N LEU A 152 2.61 2.05 3.63
CA LEU A 152 3.14 2.67 2.41
C LEU A 152 2.32 3.89 1.96
N GLY A 153 1.92 4.76 2.90
CA GLY A 153 1.01 5.88 2.62
C GLY A 153 -0.40 5.51 2.15
N GLN A 154 -0.76 4.22 2.05
CA GLN A 154 -2.08 3.73 1.64
C GLN A 154 -2.91 3.31 2.85
N ARG A 155 -4.23 3.50 2.75
CA ARG A 155 -5.19 3.20 3.83
C ARG A 155 -6.04 2.01 3.41
N PHE A 156 -5.87 0.88 4.10
CA PHE A 156 -6.68 -0.32 3.89
C PHE A 156 -7.79 -0.41 4.93
N GLN A 157 -8.99 -0.82 4.50
CA GLN A 157 -10.14 -0.92 5.38
C GLN A 157 -11.01 -2.15 5.06
N PRO A 158 -11.71 -2.71 6.06
CA PRO A 158 -12.76 -3.69 5.84
C PRO A 158 -13.87 -3.16 4.93
N SER A 159 -14.49 -4.04 4.16
CA SER A 159 -15.64 -3.72 3.30
C SER A 159 -16.88 -3.26 4.09
N SER A 160 -16.95 -3.55 5.39
CA SER A 160 -17.98 -3.05 6.30
C SER A 160 -17.80 -1.58 6.68
N SER A 161 -16.64 -0.99 6.40
CA SER A 161 -16.35 0.42 6.73
C SER A 161 -17.01 1.37 5.73
N ARG A 162 -17.17 2.63 6.13
CA ARG A 162 -17.82 3.71 5.35
C ARG A 162 -17.26 3.87 3.92
N TRP A 163 -15.98 3.58 3.71
CA TRP A 163 -15.31 3.64 2.41
C TRP A 163 -14.94 2.24 1.92
N SER A 164 -15.91 1.53 1.36
CA SER A 164 -15.72 0.19 0.79
C SER A 164 -14.71 0.14 -0.37
N ALA A 165 -14.44 1.28 -1.03
CA ALA A 165 -13.45 1.38 -2.09
C ALA A 165 -12.03 0.96 -1.62
N ASN A 166 -11.69 1.25 -0.37
CA ASN A 166 -10.39 0.92 0.23
C ASN A 166 -10.28 -0.55 0.70
N SER A 167 -11.27 -1.39 0.36
CA SER A 167 -11.27 -2.82 0.69
C SER A 167 -10.79 -3.70 -0.46
N HIS A 168 -10.71 -3.18 -1.68
CA HIS A 168 -10.26 -3.93 -2.85
C HIS A 168 -8.74 -3.94 -2.93
N ILE A 169 -8.14 -5.14 -2.91
CA ILE A 169 -6.69 -5.35 -2.91
C ILE A 169 -6.24 -6.46 -3.85
N LEU A 170 -5.06 -6.27 -4.42
CA LEU A 170 -4.28 -7.33 -5.03
C LEU A 170 -3.32 -7.89 -3.98
N PHE A 171 -3.21 -9.20 -3.91
CA PHE A 171 -2.35 -9.88 -2.94
C PHE A 171 -1.65 -11.08 -3.57
N ASP A 172 -0.48 -11.40 -3.04
CA ASP A 172 0.29 -12.59 -3.40
C ASP A 172 0.46 -13.48 -2.16
N ALA A 173 -0.37 -14.51 -2.07
CA ALA A 173 -0.35 -15.46 -0.95
C ALA A 173 0.90 -16.35 -0.92
N THR A 174 1.62 -16.49 -2.03
CA THR A 174 2.76 -17.40 -2.16
C THR A 174 4.09 -16.69 -2.33
N GLN A 175 4.07 -15.36 -2.54
CA GLN A 175 5.23 -14.51 -2.88
C GLN A 175 6.10 -15.05 -4.03
N THR A 176 5.56 -15.99 -4.81
CA THR A 176 6.26 -16.74 -5.87
C THR A 176 5.46 -16.75 -7.16
N THR A 177 4.16 -16.47 -7.09
CA THR A 177 3.33 -16.33 -8.30
C THR A 177 3.65 -15.03 -9.01
N ARG A 178 3.99 -15.12 -10.31
CA ARG A 178 4.11 -13.95 -11.20
C ARG A 178 2.81 -13.12 -11.30
N HIS A 179 1.69 -13.63 -10.79
CA HIS A 179 0.39 -12.99 -10.95
C HIS A 179 -0.37 -12.93 -9.63
N PRO A 180 -0.61 -11.73 -9.07
CA PRO A 180 -1.37 -11.57 -7.84
C PRO A 180 -2.84 -11.94 -8.03
N SER A 181 -3.46 -12.39 -6.94
CA SER A 181 -4.90 -12.63 -6.83
C SER A 181 -5.62 -11.36 -6.41
N ALA A 182 -6.86 -11.19 -6.83
CA ALA A 182 -7.71 -10.09 -6.39
C ALA A 182 -8.60 -10.53 -5.22
N GLY A 183 -8.81 -9.64 -4.26
CA GLY A 183 -9.68 -9.90 -3.14
C GLY A 183 -10.28 -8.63 -2.54
N ARG A 184 -11.27 -8.85 -1.68
CA ARG A 184 -11.90 -7.81 -0.87
C ARG A 184 -11.69 -8.09 0.61
N ILE A 185 -11.17 -7.11 1.34
CA ILE A 185 -10.93 -7.20 2.77
C ILE A 185 -12.26 -7.25 3.53
N GLU A 186 -12.45 -8.27 4.35
CA GLU A 186 -13.62 -8.39 5.22
C GLU A 186 -13.28 -8.05 6.67
N LYS A 187 -12.08 -8.40 7.15
CA LYS A 187 -11.62 -8.09 8.51
C LYS A 187 -10.12 -7.86 8.53
N ILE A 188 -9.66 -7.00 9.43
CA ILE A 188 -8.24 -6.78 9.72
C ILE A 188 -8.06 -6.94 11.24
N PHE A 189 -7.00 -7.62 11.64
CA PHE A 189 -6.65 -7.78 13.04
C PHE A 189 -5.16 -7.95 13.23
N SER A 190 -4.64 -7.51 14.37
CA SER A 190 -3.25 -7.72 14.77
C SER A 190 -3.18 -8.83 15.81
N HIS A 191 -2.26 -9.77 15.63
CA HIS A 191 -2.05 -10.88 16.54
C HIS A 191 -0.63 -10.85 17.09
N THR A 192 -0.52 -11.04 18.39
CA THR A 192 0.74 -11.01 19.11
C THR A 192 1.04 -12.39 19.64
N ARG A 193 2.26 -12.89 19.36
CA ARG A 193 2.69 -14.24 19.71
C ARG A 193 4.15 -14.27 20.11
N MET A 194 4.52 -15.31 20.87
CA MET A 194 5.90 -15.62 21.16
C MET A 194 6.53 -16.42 20.02
N THR A 195 7.66 -15.94 19.52
CA THR A 195 8.52 -16.67 18.59
C THR A 195 9.30 -17.76 19.31
N LYS A 196 9.90 -18.70 18.55
CA LYS A 196 10.76 -19.75 19.14
C LYS A 196 11.93 -19.17 19.95
N ASP A 197 12.39 -17.98 19.58
CA ASP A 197 13.49 -17.26 20.23
C ASP A 197 13.06 -16.54 21.53
N GLY A 198 11.82 -16.72 21.97
CA GLY A 198 11.29 -16.05 23.16
C GLY A 198 11.02 -14.56 22.98
N ARG A 199 11.01 -14.05 21.74
CA ARG A 199 10.63 -12.66 21.43
C ARG A 199 9.16 -12.56 21.09
N GLU A 200 8.52 -11.49 21.56
CA GLU A 200 7.16 -11.14 21.18
C GLU A 200 7.15 -10.58 19.75
N LYS A 201 6.30 -11.12 18.89
CA LYS A 201 6.10 -10.69 17.51
C LYS A 201 4.63 -10.34 17.31
N THR A 202 4.39 -9.07 17.06
CA THR A 202 3.08 -8.57 16.62
C THR A 202 3.05 -8.55 15.11
N GLN A 203 2.01 -9.13 14.53
CA GLN A 203 1.83 -9.17 13.07
C GLN A 203 0.37 -8.91 12.72
N THR A 204 0.17 -8.11 11.68
CA THR A 204 -1.17 -7.80 11.18
C THR A 204 -1.60 -8.75 10.07
N PHE A 205 -2.82 -9.24 10.22
CA PHE A 205 -3.47 -10.19 9.34
C PHE A 205 -4.72 -9.57 8.71
N VAL A 206 -4.97 -10.00 7.48
CA VAL A 206 -6.08 -9.55 6.65
C VAL A 206 -6.88 -10.79 6.25
N LEU A 207 -8.16 -10.81 6.61
CA LEU A 207 -9.12 -11.80 6.16
C LEU A 207 -9.83 -11.25 4.93
N LEU A 208 -9.78 -11.98 3.82
CA LEU A 208 -10.33 -11.53 2.54
C LEU A 208 -11.24 -12.58 1.89
N LYS A 209 -12.17 -12.10 1.07
CA LYS A 209 -12.86 -12.90 0.05
C LYS A 209 -12.10 -12.74 -1.26
N GLN A 210 -11.59 -13.84 -1.77
CA GLN A 210 -10.85 -13.87 -3.03
C GLN A 210 -11.82 -13.95 -4.20
N TYR A 211 -11.58 -13.18 -5.26
CA TYR A 211 -12.31 -13.32 -6.53
C TYR A 211 -11.92 -14.62 -7.22
N SER A 212 -12.89 -15.31 -7.82
CA SER A 212 -12.59 -16.57 -8.49
C SER A 212 -11.72 -16.32 -9.74
N PRO A 213 -10.70 -17.16 -9.97
CA PRO A 213 -9.92 -17.09 -11.21
C PRO A 213 -10.81 -17.39 -12.41
N LEU A 214 -10.35 -16.98 -13.60
CA LEU A 214 -11.02 -17.34 -14.84
C LEU A 214 -10.97 -18.86 -15.06
N PRO A 215 -12.00 -19.45 -15.71
CA PRO A 215 -11.99 -20.86 -16.08
C PRO A 215 -10.85 -21.18 -17.05
N ASP A 216 -10.32 -22.41 -16.95
CA ASP A 216 -9.30 -22.90 -17.88
C ASP A 216 -9.85 -22.87 -19.32
N GLY A 217 -9.16 -22.15 -20.20
CA GLY A 217 -9.55 -21.98 -21.61
C GLY A 217 -10.21 -20.65 -21.96
N MET A 218 -10.55 -19.81 -20.97
CA MET A 218 -10.99 -18.43 -21.23
C MET A 218 -9.77 -17.51 -21.37
N PRO A 219 -9.54 -16.89 -22.55
CA PRO A 219 -8.41 -15.98 -22.72
C PRO A 219 -8.64 -14.71 -21.90
N ASP A 220 -7.60 -14.24 -21.21
CA ASP A 220 -7.58 -12.90 -20.61
C ASP A 220 -6.92 -11.94 -21.62
N PRO A 221 -7.70 -11.07 -22.31
CA PRO A 221 -7.16 -10.16 -23.32
C PRO A 221 -6.19 -9.14 -22.73
N TYR A 222 -6.22 -8.93 -21.41
CA TYR A 222 -5.36 -7.99 -20.71
C TYR A 222 -4.03 -8.62 -20.25
N HIS A 223 -3.91 -9.95 -20.34
CA HIS A 223 -2.69 -10.67 -19.98
C HIS A 223 -1.48 -10.24 -20.82
N GLU A 224 -1.69 -9.82 -22.07
CA GLU A 224 -0.62 -9.31 -22.95
C GLU A 224 -0.04 -7.96 -22.49
N PHE A 225 -0.72 -7.26 -21.56
CA PHE A 225 -0.36 -5.93 -21.11
C PHE A 225 0.00 -5.90 -19.61
N PRO A 226 1.08 -6.55 -19.15
CA PRO A 226 1.36 -6.73 -17.71
C PRO A 226 1.56 -5.43 -16.90
N ILE A 227 1.86 -4.30 -17.56
CA ILE A 227 2.14 -3.00 -16.92
C ILE A 227 0.89 -2.11 -16.83
N ALA A 228 -0.07 -2.26 -17.75
CA ALA A 228 -1.21 -1.36 -17.90
C ALA A 228 -2.56 -2.06 -18.10
N GLY A 229 -2.52 -3.31 -18.56
CA GLY A 229 -3.64 -4.25 -18.51
C GLY A 229 -3.79 -4.72 -17.07
N GLY A 230 -4.99 -4.52 -16.55
CA GLY A 230 -5.40 -5.22 -15.33
C GLY A 230 -5.50 -6.72 -15.59
N ARG A 231 -6.12 -7.42 -14.65
CA ARG A 231 -6.42 -8.85 -14.81
C ARG A 231 -7.90 -9.09 -14.67
N LEU A 232 -8.42 -10.03 -15.45
CA LEU A 232 -9.82 -10.44 -15.35
C LEU A 232 -10.00 -11.52 -14.29
N PHE A 233 -11.06 -11.38 -13.52
CA PHE A 233 -11.58 -12.37 -12.58
C PHE A 233 -13.08 -12.53 -12.79
N LEU A 234 -13.68 -13.61 -12.31
CA LEU A 234 -15.14 -13.73 -12.30
C LEU A 234 -15.75 -12.80 -11.23
N ASP A 235 -16.95 -12.24 -11.46
CA ASP A 235 -17.69 -11.40 -10.50
C ASP A 235 -18.36 -12.26 -9.41
N ASN A 236 -17.60 -13.20 -8.84
CA ASN A 236 -17.97 -14.01 -7.70
C ASN A 236 -16.75 -14.24 -6.81
N PHE A 237 -17.02 -14.55 -5.55
CA PHE A 237 -15.97 -14.86 -4.58
C PHE A 237 -15.87 -16.36 -4.38
N LEU A 238 -14.66 -16.85 -4.11
CA LEU A 238 -14.45 -18.19 -3.60
C LEU A 238 -15.18 -18.35 -2.25
N PRO A 239 -15.75 -19.54 -1.97
CA PRO A 239 -16.55 -19.76 -0.76
C PRO A 239 -15.72 -19.72 0.52
N SER A 240 -14.44 -20.11 0.44
CA SER A 240 -13.53 -20.12 1.58
C SER A 240 -12.81 -18.79 1.71
N PRO A 241 -12.85 -18.13 2.88
CA PRO A 241 -12.08 -16.92 3.11
C PRO A 241 -10.60 -17.26 3.19
N VAL A 242 -9.77 -16.32 2.75
CA VAL A 242 -8.31 -16.47 2.76
C VAL A 242 -7.75 -15.55 3.84
N LEU A 243 -6.81 -16.07 4.63
CA LEU A 243 -6.05 -15.30 5.60
C LEU A 243 -4.64 -15.07 5.08
N ILE A 244 -4.24 -13.81 5.00
CA ILE A 244 -2.89 -13.39 4.61
C ILE A 244 -2.31 -12.45 5.65
N SER A 245 -0.98 -12.33 5.67
CA SER A 245 -0.34 -11.21 6.35
C SER A 245 -0.49 -9.94 5.52
N ILE A 246 -0.52 -8.78 6.18
CA ILE A 246 -0.49 -7.49 5.50
C ILE A 246 0.71 -7.37 4.54
N ASP A 247 1.81 -8.07 4.81
CA ASP A 247 2.98 -8.05 3.95
C ASP A 247 2.79 -8.67 2.57
N GLN A 248 1.78 -9.53 2.44
CA GLN A 248 1.39 -10.19 1.21
C GLN A 248 0.42 -9.34 0.37
N VAL A 249 -0.03 -8.20 0.90
CA VAL A 249 -0.82 -7.22 0.14
C VAL A 249 0.13 -6.41 -0.74
N VAL A 250 -0.17 -6.41 -2.05
CA VAL A 250 0.61 -5.71 -3.06
C VAL A 250 0.14 -4.25 -3.14
N CYS A 251 -1.13 -4.02 -3.49
CA CYS A 251 -1.70 -2.69 -3.64
C CYS A 251 -3.22 -2.70 -3.70
N HIS A 252 -3.85 -1.52 -3.74
CA HIS A 252 -5.24 -1.38 -4.15
C HIS A 252 -5.44 -1.61 -5.65
N PHE A 253 -6.66 -1.94 -6.05
CA PHE A 253 -7.04 -1.97 -7.46
C PHE A 253 -8.35 -1.23 -7.72
N ALA A 254 -8.43 -0.58 -8.88
CA ALA A 254 -9.69 -0.13 -9.46
C ALA A 254 -10.35 -1.29 -10.17
N HIS A 255 -11.67 -1.39 -10.08
CA HIS A 255 -12.41 -2.49 -10.68
C HIS A 255 -13.47 -2.03 -11.65
N CYS A 256 -13.63 -2.77 -12.76
CA CYS A 256 -14.65 -2.52 -13.76
C CYS A 256 -15.39 -3.83 -14.05
N LYS A 257 -16.72 -3.82 -13.89
CA LYS A 257 -17.55 -4.97 -14.23
C LYS A 257 -17.73 -5.05 -15.75
N ARG A 258 -17.56 -6.23 -16.31
CA ARG A 258 -17.75 -6.51 -17.74
C ARG A 258 -18.40 -7.86 -17.93
N GLU A 259 -19.07 -8.04 -19.06
CA GLU A 259 -19.55 -9.34 -19.49
C GLU A 259 -18.69 -9.79 -20.67
N ILE A 260 -18.08 -10.96 -20.56
CA ILE A 260 -17.22 -11.56 -21.58
C ILE A 260 -17.70 -13.00 -21.74
N ASP A 261 -18.05 -13.40 -22.97
CA ASP A 261 -18.54 -14.74 -23.29
C ASP A 261 -19.65 -15.23 -22.33
N LYS A 262 -20.63 -14.35 -22.03
CA LYS A 262 -21.75 -14.58 -21.10
C LYS A 262 -21.36 -14.77 -19.62
N HIS A 263 -20.10 -14.57 -19.27
CA HIS A 263 -19.61 -14.58 -17.91
C HIS A 263 -19.47 -13.16 -17.38
N LYS A 264 -20.05 -12.90 -16.20
CA LYS A 264 -19.84 -11.65 -15.47
C LYS A 264 -18.45 -11.66 -14.87
N CYS A 265 -17.62 -10.74 -15.32
CA CYS A 265 -16.22 -10.61 -14.95
C CYS A 265 -15.94 -9.24 -14.31
N VAL A 266 -14.87 -9.18 -13.55
CA VAL A 266 -14.31 -7.97 -12.96
C VAL A 266 -12.89 -7.81 -13.47
N LEU A 267 -12.64 -6.72 -14.18
CA LEU A 267 -11.30 -6.28 -14.51
C LEU A 267 -10.70 -5.57 -13.29
N ALA A 268 -9.66 -6.14 -12.70
CA ALA A 268 -8.90 -5.55 -11.60
C ALA A 268 -7.66 -4.85 -12.15
N LEU A 269 -7.64 -3.52 -12.10
CA LEU A 269 -6.53 -2.69 -12.53
C LEU A 269 -5.71 -2.22 -11.32
N PRO A 270 -4.43 -2.60 -11.19
CA PRO A 270 -3.57 -2.16 -10.10
C PRO A 270 -3.50 -0.63 -10.06
N LEU A 271 -3.64 -0.03 -8.87
CA LEU A 271 -3.51 1.42 -8.69
C LEU A 271 -2.06 1.85 -8.41
N ASP A 272 -1.23 0.96 -7.86
CA ASP A 272 0.21 1.19 -7.81
C ASP A 272 0.85 0.83 -9.14
N ARG A 273 1.69 1.74 -9.63
CA ARG A 273 2.60 1.49 -10.74
C ARG A 273 3.93 1.03 -10.16
N ASN A 274 4.10 -0.27 -9.94
CA ASN A 274 5.44 -0.86 -9.86
C ASN A 274 6.05 -0.95 -11.27
#